data_AF-A0A228RIY3-F1
#
_entry.id   AF-A0A228RIY3-F1
#
_cell.length_a   1.000
_cell.length_b   1.000
_cell.length_c   1.000
_cell.angle_alpha   90.00
_cell.angle_beta   90.00
_cell.angle_gamma   90.00
#
_symmetry.space_group_name_H-M   'P 1'
#
loop_
_entity.id
_entity.type
_entity.pdbx_description
1 polymer ?
#
loop_
_entity_poly.entity_id
_entity_poly.type
_entity_poly.pdbx_seq_one_letter_code
_entity_poly.pdbx_strand_id
1 'polypeptide(L)'
;MNKTRVWPSGDGKPVCMLGFDHSEFSVRTGLPFEKGADDLDEYFAGMLLDDRVGPMQFMYYVNAPIKGVVVSVDSQVKTAHAVDVVKKRFGLTDSDFQWITSNE
;
A
#
# COMPACT_ATOMS: atom_id res chain seq x y z
N MET A 1 14.88 6.00 -23.61
CA MET A 1 13.68 5.42 -22.97
C MET A 1 13.58 6.00 -21.58
N ASN A 2 12.62 6.88 -21.33
CA ASN A 2 12.37 7.38 -19.96
C ASN A 2 11.91 6.19 -19.11
N LYS A 3 12.70 5.80 -18.11
CA LYS A 3 12.26 4.90 -17.05
C LYS A 3 11.01 5.55 -16.44
N THR A 4 9.84 4.99 -16.70
CA THR A 4 8.57 5.47 -16.13
C THR A 4 8.71 5.37 -14.62
N ARG A 5 8.91 6.51 -13.95
CA ARG A 5 8.95 6.54 -12.49
C ARG A 5 7.56 6.13 -12.02
N VAL A 6 7.49 5.10 -11.18
CA VAL A 6 6.24 4.68 -10.54
C VAL A 6 5.67 5.85 -9.73
N TRP A 7 6.54 6.61 -9.07
CA TRP A 7 6.20 7.79 -8.28
C TRP A 7 6.42 9.09 -9.07
N PRO A 8 5.40 9.96 -9.23
CA PRO A 8 5.54 11.28 -9.85
C PRO A 8 6.66 12.15 -9.24
N SER A 9 6.77 12.20 -7.92
CA SER A 9 7.83 12.92 -7.19
C SER A 9 9.20 12.25 -7.33
N GLY A 10 9.23 10.98 -7.72
CA GLY A 10 10.41 10.13 -7.75
C GLY A 10 10.64 9.33 -6.48
N ASP A 11 9.81 9.49 -5.45
CA ASP A 11 9.89 8.72 -4.20
C ASP A 11 8.50 8.34 -3.67
N GLY A 12 8.43 7.21 -2.98
CA GLY A 12 7.22 6.70 -2.34
C GLY A 12 7.38 6.69 -0.82
N LYS A 13 6.28 6.82 -0.09
CA LYS A 13 6.28 6.68 1.37
C LYS A 13 5.18 5.75 1.86
N PRO A 14 5.44 4.94 2.89
CA PRO A 14 4.38 4.21 3.57
C PRO A 14 3.45 5.19 4.30
N VAL A 15 2.15 4.92 4.28
CA VAL A 15 1.13 5.75 4.95
C VAL A 15 0.35 4.99 6.00
N CYS A 16 0.16 3.68 5.82
CA CYS A 16 -0.46 2.80 6.80
C CYS A 16 -0.09 1.34 6.59
N MET A 17 -0.43 0.51 7.57
CA MET A 17 -0.50 -0.93 7.42
C MET A 17 -1.89 -1.43 7.77
N LEU A 18 -2.42 -2.28 6.89
CA LEU A 18 -3.69 -2.96 7.07
C LEU A 18 -3.44 -4.31 7.73
N GLY A 19 -4.33 -4.71 8.64
CA GLY A 19 -4.19 -5.92 9.46
C GLY A 19 -4.46 -7.25 8.74
N PHE A 20 -4.50 -7.24 7.41
CA PHE A 20 -4.77 -8.41 6.57
C PHE A 20 -3.48 -9.01 6.02
N ASP A 21 -3.53 -10.28 5.64
CA ASP A 21 -2.58 -10.81 4.66
C ASP A 21 -2.99 -10.43 3.21
N HIS A 22 -2.12 -10.75 2.24
CA HIS A 22 -2.36 -10.45 0.83
C HIS A 22 -3.64 -11.12 0.28
N SER A 23 -4.01 -12.29 0.83
CA SER A 23 -5.07 -13.15 0.28
C SER A 23 -6.42 -12.62 0.74
N GLU A 24 -6.54 -12.35 2.03
CA GLU A 24 -7.70 -11.66 2.59
C GLU A 24 -7.88 -10.28 1.96
N PHE A 25 -6.80 -9.50 1.81
CA PHE A 25 -6.87 -8.21 1.12
C PHE A 25 -7.40 -8.36 -0.31
N SER A 26 -6.88 -9.31 -1.09
CA SER A 26 -7.32 -9.54 -2.46
C SER A 26 -8.81 -9.92 -2.54
N VAL A 27 -9.28 -10.77 -1.62
CA VAL A 27 -10.70 -11.16 -1.54
C VAL A 27 -11.59 -9.97 -1.18
N ARG A 28 -11.19 -9.15 -0.21
CA ARG A 28 -11.99 -7.99 0.26
C ARG A 28 -12.03 -6.85 -0.75
N THR A 29 -10.92 -6.63 -1.46
CA THR A 29 -10.74 -5.42 -2.30
C THR A 29 -10.83 -5.68 -3.80
N GLY A 30 -10.70 -6.94 -4.22
CA GLY A 30 -10.59 -7.31 -5.64
C GLY A 30 -9.23 -6.94 -6.26
N LEU A 31 -8.28 -6.39 -5.50
CA LEU A 31 -6.95 -6.05 -6.01
C LEU A 31 -6.07 -7.32 -6.03
N PRO A 32 -5.56 -7.74 -7.19
CA PRO A 32 -4.66 -8.88 -7.26
C PRO A 32 -3.27 -8.52 -6.72
N PHE A 33 -2.59 -9.53 -6.18
CA PHE A 33 -1.18 -9.45 -5.80
C PHE A 33 -0.36 -10.40 -6.66
N GLU A 34 0.84 -9.95 -7.03
CA GLU A 34 1.84 -10.77 -7.70
C GLU A 34 2.91 -11.18 -6.69
N LYS A 35 3.29 -12.45 -6.70
CA LYS A 35 4.40 -12.95 -5.87
C LYS A 35 5.72 -12.48 -6.48
N GLY A 36 6.59 -11.93 -5.65
CA GLY A 36 7.96 -11.56 -5.98
C GLY A 36 8.92 -11.99 -4.89
N ALA A 37 10.20 -11.74 -5.15
CA ALA A 37 11.26 -11.87 -4.16
C ALA A 37 12.30 -10.79 -4.43
N ASP A 38 12.86 -10.23 -3.37
CA ASP A 38 14.03 -9.36 -3.41
C ASP A 38 15.16 -9.97 -2.57
N ASP A 39 16.25 -9.23 -2.41
CA ASP A 39 17.39 -9.62 -1.58
C ASP A 39 17.06 -9.70 -0.08
N LEU A 40 15.93 -9.14 0.34
CA LEU A 40 15.48 -9.15 1.71
C LEU A 40 14.56 -10.35 1.98
N ASP A 41 13.57 -10.60 1.12
CA ASP A 41 12.54 -11.62 1.38
C ASP A 41 11.65 -11.95 0.16
N GLU A 42 10.81 -12.97 0.32
CA GLU A 42 9.63 -13.16 -0.52
C GLU A 42 8.54 -12.15 -0.17
N TYR A 43 7.87 -11.62 -1.19
CA TYR A 43 6.79 -10.66 -1.00
C TYR A 43 5.64 -10.91 -1.98
N PHE A 44 4.54 -10.25 -1.69
CA PHE A 44 3.41 -10.09 -2.57
C PHE A 44 3.19 -8.59 -2.78
N ALA A 45 3.09 -8.17 -4.04
CA ALA A 45 2.93 -6.78 -4.41
C ALA A 45 1.65 -6.56 -5.23
N GLY A 46 0.89 -5.53 -4.88
CA GLY A 46 -0.24 -5.02 -5.65
C GLY A 46 -0.01 -3.56 -6.03
N MET A 47 -0.55 -3.15 -7.18
CA MET A 47 -0.51 -1.77 -7.64
C MET A 47 -1.90 -1.30 -8.06
N LEU A 48 -2.23 -0.06 -7.70
CA LEU A 48 -3.46 0.61 -8.11
C LEU A 48 -3.13 2.04 -8.53
N LEU A 49 -3.74 2.50 -9.61
CA LEU A 49 -3.75 3.92 -9.95
C LEU A 49 -5.09 4.52 -9.51
N ASP A 50 -5.08 5.35 -8.46
CA ASP A 50 -6.24 6.08 -7.97
C ASP A 50 -6.21 7.52 -8.52
N ASP A 51 -7.38 8.05 -8.85
CA ASP A 51 -7.54 9.39 -9.43
C ASP A 51 -7.26 10.53 -8.44
N ARG A 52 -7.33 10.27 -7.13
CA ARG A 52 -7.18 11.29 -6.08
C ARG A 52 -5.77 11.35 -5.53
N VAL A 53 -5.12 10.21 -5.40
CA VAL A 53 -3.78 10.09 -4.77
C VAL A 53 -2.71 9.57 -5.74
N GLY A 54 -3.09 9.25 -6.97
CA GLY A 54 -2.18 8.70 -7.96
C GLY A 54 -1.83 7.24 -7.68
N PRO A 55 -0.59 6.81 -7.98
CA PRO A 55 -0.17 5.42 -7.78
C PRO A 55 -0.18 5.06 -6.29
N MET A 56 -0.65 3.86 -6.00
CA MET A 56 -0.65 3.24 -4.68
C MET A 56 -0.02 1.87 -4.81
N GLN A 57 0.95 1.59 -3.95
CA GLN A 57 1.61 0.31 -3.85
C GLN A 57 1.17 -0.40 -2.57
N PHE A 58 0.92 -1.69 -2.68
CA PHE A 58 0.52 -2.55 -1.58
C PHE A 58 1.55 -3.66 -1.46
N MET A 59 2.19 -3.79 -0.30
CA MET A 59 3.26 -4.77 -0.07
C MET A 59 2.95 -5.64 1.13
N TYR A 60 3.10 -6.95 0.96
CA TYR A 60 3.08 -7.92 2.05
C TYR A 60 4.36 -8.76 1.99
N TYR A 61 5.19 -8.68 3.03
CA TYR A 61 6.43 -9.45 3.14
C TYR A 61 6.19 -10.71 3.97
N VAL A 62 6.57 -11.87 3.43
CA VAL A 62 6.21 -13.18 4.00
C VAL A 62 6.82 -13.39 5.39
N ASN A 63 8.03 -12.90 5.63
CA ASN A 63 8.77 -13.07 6.89
C ASN A 63 8.86 -11.79 7.73
N ALA A 64 8.09 -10.74 7.40
CA ALA A 64 8.05 -9.53 8.22
C ALA A 64 7.61 -9.84 9.67
N PRO A 65 8.20 -9.18 10.70
CA PRO A 65 7.90 -9.42 12.10
C PRO A 65 6.47 -8.98 12.48
N ILE A 66 5.94 -7.98 11.79
CA ILE A 66 4.56 -7.53 11.90
C ILE A 66 3.86 -7.91 10.60
N LYS A 67 2.79 -8.71 10.69
CA LYS A 67 2.01 -9.15 9.53
C LYS A 67 0.97 -8.12 9.16
N GLY A 68 1.00 -7.68 7.91
CA GLY A 68 0.03 -6.75 7.36
C GLY A 68 0.41 -6.30 5.95
N VAL A 69 -0.54 -5.68 5.26
CA VAL A 69 -0.31 -5.04 3.96
C VAL A 69 0.10 -3.60 4.19
N VAL A 70 1.35 -3.26 3.85
CA VAL A 70 1.83 -1.87 3.84
C VAL A 70 1.30 -1.16 2.62
N VAL A 71 0.66 -0.01 2.81
CA VAL A 71 0.21 0.85 1.74
C VAL A 71 1.18 2.02 1.60
N SER A 72 1.69 2.22 0.39
CA SER A 72 2.57 3.34 0.05
C SER A 72 1.97 4.16 -1.09
N VAL A 73 2.23 5.47 -1.04
CA VAL A 73 1.81 6.45 -2.05
C VAL A 73 2.98 7.36 -2.41
N ASP A 74 2.82 8.22 -3.39
CA ASP A 74 3.81 9.24 -3.71
C ASP A 74 4.15 10.11 -2.49
N SER A 75 5.44 10.42 -2.31
CA SER A 75 5.96 11.12 -1.12
C SER A 75 5.29 12.48 -0.86
N GLN A 76 4.81 13.17 -1.90
CA GLN A 76 4.17 14.48 -1.80
C GLN A 76 2.67 14.42 -1.43
N VAL A 77 2.08 13.23 -1.40
CA VAL A 77 0.67 13.05 -0.97
C VAL A 77 0.59 13.14 0.56
N LYS A 78 -0.34 13.94 1.07
CA LYS A 78 -0.58 14.04 2.52
C LYS A 78 -1.09 12.71 3.08
N THR A 79 -0.48 12.22 4.16
CA THR A 79 -0.80 10.90 4.73
C THR A 79 -2.27 10.78 5.13
N ALA A 80 -2.83 11.78 5.80
CA ALA A 80 -4.24 11.78 6.20
C ALA A 80 -5.20 11.68 4.99
N HIS A 81 -4.87 12.32 3.87
CA HIS A 81 -5.65 12.23 2.64
C HIS A 81 -5.55 10.84 2.01
N ALA A 82 -4.35 10.27 1.95
CA ALA A 82 -4.14 8.92 1.42
C ALA A 82 -4.91 7.86 2.23
N VAL A 83 -4.86 7.94 3.56
CA VAL A 83 -5.56 7.01 4.45
C VAL A 83 -7.08 7.11 4.30
N ASP A 84 -7.63 8.33 4.23
CA ASP A 84 -9.07 8.53 3.97
C ASP A 84 -9.50 7.92 2.62
N VAL A 85 -8.67 8.07 1.58
CA VAL A 85 -8.91 7.47 0.26
C VAL A 85 -8.88 5.95 0.31
N VAL A 86 -7.87 5.34 0.97
CA VAL A 86 -7.78 3.88 1.18
C VAL A 86 -9.05 3.38 1.89
N LYS A 87 -9.41 4.04 3.00
CA LYS A 87 -10.55 3.67 3.82
C LYS A 87 -11.86 3.68 3.02
N LYS A 88 -12.13 4.78 2.32
CA LYS A 88 -13.36 4.94 1.51
C LYS A 88 -13.40 4.00 0.32
N ARG A 89 -12.27 3.82 -0.37
CA ARG A 89 -12.20 3.00 -1.59
C ARG A 89 -12.51 1.53 -1.31
N PHE A 90 -12.00 1.01 -0.20
CA PHE A 90 -12.13 -0.41 0.14
C PHE A 90 -13.15 -0.69 1.24
N GLY A 91 -13.92 0.32 1.67
CA GLY A 91 -14.93 0.18 2.71
C GLY A 91 -14.37 -0.28 4.06
N LEU A 92 -13.17 0.20 4.41
CA LEU A 92 -12.48 -0.20 5.63
C LEU A 92 -12.93 0.61 6.85
N THR A 93 -12.74 0.05 8.03
CA THR A 93 -12.94 0.73 9.32
C THR A 93 -11.60 0.99 10.01
N ASP A 94 -11.58 1.76 11.09
CA ASP A 94 -10.32 2.03 11.82
C ASP A 94 -9.71 0.78 12.45
N SER A 95 -10.53 -0.25 12.74
CA SER A 95 -10.04 -1.54 13.26
C SER A 95 -9.26 -2.37 12.22
N ASP A 96 -9.39 -2.03 10.94
CA ASP A 96 -8.66 -2.69 9.86
C ASP A 96 -7.19 -2.20 9.76
N PHE A 97 -6.83 -1.12 10.47
CA PHE A 97 -5.49 -0.52 10.44
C PHE A 97 -4.68 -0.94 11.67
N GLN A 98 -3.49 -1.49 11.45
CA GLN A 98 -2.53 -1.75 12.53
C GLN A 98 -1.79 -0.48 12.95
N TRP A 99 -1.47 0.37 11.98
CA TRP A 99 -0.88 1.67 12.23
C TRP A 99 -1.12 2.62 11.06
N ILE A 100 -1.04 3.91 11.36
CA ILE A 100 -1.03 5.02 10.40
C ILE A 100 0.21 5.86 10.71
N THR A 101 0.97 6.22 9.69
CA THR A 101 2.16 7.05 9.88
C THR A 101 1.75 8.47 10.28
N SER A 102 2.49 9.09 11.21
CA SER A 102 2.20 10.43 11.71
C SER A 102 2.76 11.58 10.86
N ASN A 103 3.36 11.30 9.71
CA ASN A 103 4.05 12.31 8.91
C ASN A 103 3.03 13.09 8.04
N GLU A 104 2.99 14.41 8.17
CA GLU A 104 2.15 15.30 7.35
C GLU A 104 2.65 15.46 5.91
#